data_AF-X0UYH0-F1
#
_entry.id   AF-X0UYH0-F1
#
_cell.length_a   1.000
_cell.length_b   1.000
_cell.length_c   1.000
_cell.angle_alpha   90.00
_cell.angle_beta   90.00
_cell.angle_gamma   90.00
#
_symmetry.space_group_name_H-M   'P 1'
#
loop_
_entity.id
_entity.type
_entity.pdbx_description
1 polymer ?
#
loop_
_entity_poly.entity_id
_entity_poly.type
_entity_poly.pdbx_seq_one_letter_code
_entity_poly.pdbx_strand_id
1 'polypeptide(L)'
;MKMKLILAVVAGLAAGAIAAVSIIPQAREAILPSGGPRTSGKALIGGPFSLVDQNGTRVTEKDFRDRYMLVFFGFTSCPDICPAGLQLVAGALDKLGEKADRVVPVFITVDPERDTPAKLGEYVRNFDSRFVGLTGTPEEIAKAAKGYRVYYKKVPNADLPGDYSIDHTSI
;
A
#
# COMPACT_ATOMS: atom_id res chain seq x y z
N MET A 1 61.32 -17.37 -16.64
CA MET A 1 60.33 -17.68 -17.71
C MET A 1 58.94 -18.01 -17.18
N LYS A 2 58.81 -18.87 -16.14
CA LYS A 2 57.51 -19.28 -15.55
C LYS A 2 56.66 -18.11 -14.99
N MET A 3 57.26 -17.11 -14.36
CA MET A 3 56.54 -15.97 -13.75
C MET A 3 55.77 -15.12 -14.77
N LYS A 4 56.36 -14.85 -15.94
CA LYS A 4 55.70 -14.07 -17.02
C LYS A 4 54.53 -14.85 -17.64
N LEU A 5 54.66 -16.18 -17.72
CA LEU A 5 53.60 -17.06 -18.21
C LEU A 5 52.41 -17.09 -17.25
N ILE A 6 52.67 -17.19 -15.94
CA ILE A 6 51.63 -17.17 -14.90
C ILE A 6 50.88 -15.83 -14.94
N LEU A 7 51.60 -14.71 -15.03
CA LEU A 7 50.99 -13.38 -15.07
C LEU A 7 50.10 -13.19 -16.30
N ALA A 8 50.52 -13.69 -17.47
CA ALA A 8 49.73 -13.62 -18.71
C ALA A 8 48.45 -14.45 -18.63
N VAL A 9 48.51 -15.65 -18.04
CA VAL A 9 47.33 -16.51 -17.84
C VAL A 9 46.33 -15.88 -16.88
N VAL A 10 46.79 -15.31 -15.77
CA VAL A 10 45.92 -14.62 -14.80
C VAL A 10 45.26 -13.39 -15.42
N ALA A 11 46.01 -12.58 -16.18
CA ALA A 11 45.46 -11.42 -16.87
C ALA A 11 44.41 -11.81 -17.92
N GLY A 12 44.65 -12.88 -18.67
CA GLY A 12 43.70 -13.41 -19.65
C GLY A 12 42.39 -13.89 -19.03
N LEU A 13 42.47 -14.60 -17.90
CA LEU A 13 41.30 -15.06 -17.15
C LEU A 13 40.49 -13.90 -16.57
N ALA A 14 41.17 -12.88 -16.01
CA ALA A 14 40.51 -11.69 -15.48
C ALA A 14 39.79 -10.91 -16.58
N ALA A 15 40.44 -10.68 -17.72
CA ALA A 15 39.83 -10.00 -18.86
C ALA A 15 38.64 -10.78 -19.43
N GLY A 16 38.74 -12.11 -19.53
CA GLY A 16 37.66 -12.98 -19.96
C GLY A 16 36.45 -12.94 -19.03
N ALA A 17 36.67 -12.94 -17.71
CA ALA A 17 35.60 -12.82 -16.72
C ALA A 17 34.89 -11.46 -16.79
N ILE A 18 35.64 -10.37 -16.94
CA ILE A 18 35.09 -9.01 -17.07
C ILE A 18 34.26 -8.87 -18.35
N ALA A 19 34.77 -9.38 -19.48
CA ALA A 19 34.04 -9.38 -20.74
C ALA A 19 32.76 -10.22 -20.67
N ALA A 20 32.82 -11.40 -20.05
CA ALA A 20 31.65 -12.26 -19.86
C ALA A 20 30.56 -11.58 -19.01
N VAL A 21 30.92 -10.94 -17.90
CA VAL A 21 29.98 -10.18 -17.04
C VAL A 21 29.40 -8.95 -17.77
N SER A 22 30.17 -8.33 -18.66
CA SER A 22 29.74 -7.11 -19.38
C SER A 22 28.81 -7.41 -20.55
N ILE A 23 29.00 -8.54 -21.23
CA ILE A 23 28.31 -8.87 -22.48
C ILE A 23 27.15 -9.85 -22.26
N ILE A 24 27.24 -10.73 -21.25
CA ILE A 24 26.27 -11.81 -21.03
C ILE A 24 25.38 -11.46 -19.83
N PRO A 25 24.09 -11.11 -20.04
CA PRO A 25 23.18 -10.72 -18.95
C PRO A 25 23.04 -11.81 -17.88
N GLN A 26 23.02 -13.07 -18.30
CA GLN A 26 22.91 -14.24 -17.42
C GLN A 26 24.16 -14.44 -16.53
N ALA A 27 25.36 -14.17 -17.06
CA ALA A 27 26.60 -14.24 -16.28
C ALA A 27 26.66 -13.11 -15.25
N ARG A 28 26.16 -11.92 -15.62
CA ARG A 28 26.03 -10.78 -14.70
C ARG A 28 25.09 -11.08 -13.55
N GLU A 29 23.91 -11.65 -13.80
CA GLU A 29 22.95 -12.01 -12.74
C GLU A 29 23.45 -13.14 -11.83
N ALA A 30 24.18 -14.11 -12.37
CA ALA A 30 24.74 -15.22 -11.60
C ALA A 30 25.91 -14.78 -10.69
N ILE A 31 26.74 -13.83 -11.15
CA ILE A 31 27.96 -13.38 -10.45
C ILE A 31 27.67 -12.16 -9.56
N LEU A 32 26.75 -11.30 -9.98
CA LEU A 32 26.30 -10.11 -9.25
C LEU A 32 24.79 -10.20 -9.02
N PRO A 33 24.32 -11.11 -8.14
CA PRO A 33 22.90 -11.22 -7.84
C PRO A 33 22.41 -9.87 -7.31
N SER A 34 21.52 -9.23 -8.07
CA SER A 34 20.88 -7.98 -7.70
C SER A 34 20.09 -8.23 -6.41
N GLY A 35 20.53 -7.62 -5.30
CA GLY A 35 19.86 -7.64 -4.00
C GLY A 35 18.54 -6.86 -3.97
N GLY A 36 17.85 -6.75 -5.11
CA GLY A 36 16.54 -6.15 -5.20
C GLY A 36 15.48 -7.04 -4.52
N PRO A 37 14.39 -6.46 -4.00
CA PRO A 37 13.31 -7.23 -3.40
C PRO A 37 12.77 -8.25 -4.40
N ARG A 38 12.89 -9.53 -4.05
CA ARG A 38 12.29 -10.63 -4.80
C ARG A 38 10.80 -10.70 -4.47
N THR A 39 9.94 -10.15 -5.33
CA THR A 39 8.50 -10.44 -5.26
C THR A 39 8.24 -11.79 -5.90
N SER A 40 7.66 -12.71 -5.13
CA SER A 40 7.22 -14.03 -5.58
C SER A 40 5.69 -14.09 -5.57
N GLY A 41 5.08 -14.58 -6.64
CA GLY A 41 3.63 -14.73 -6.78
C GLY A 41 2.88 -13.49 -7.28
N LYS A 42 1.61 -13.66 -7.67
CA LYS A 42 0.67 -12.54 -7.85
C LYS A 42 0.08 -12.20 -6.49
N ALA A 43 0.09 -10.92 -6.12
CA ALA A 43 -0.65 -10.46 -4.95
C ALA A 43 -2.12 -10.85 -5.13
N LEU A 44 -2.62 -11.64 -4.19
CA LEU A 44 -4.01 -12.09 -4.17
C LEU A 44 -4.93 -11.09 -3.45
N ILE A 45 -4.37 -9.99 -2.95
CA ILE A 45 -5.02 -8.90 -2.22
C ILE A 45 -4.94 -7.65 -3.10
N GLY A 46 -6.05 -6.92 -3.17
CA GLY A 46 -6.24 -5.76 -4.02
C GLY A 46 -7.13 -6.06 -5.22
N GLY A 47 -7.37 -5.05 -6.03
CA GLY A 47 -8.22 -5.15 -7.21
C GLY A 47 -8.73 -3.79 -7.63
N PRO A 48 -9.36 -3.69 -8.82
CA PRO A 48 -9.87 -2.43 -9.29
C PRO A 48 -11.01 -1.92 -8.42
N PHE A 49 -10.93 -0.65 -8.05
CA PHE A 49 -12.01 0.06 -7.37
C PHE A 49 -12.33 1.37 -8.08
N SER A 50 -13.51 1.90 -7.81
CA SER A 50 -13.97 3.19 -8.30
C SER A 50 -14.75 3.83 -7.18
N LEU A 51 -14.12 4.74 -6.46
CA LEU A 51 -14.60 5.34 -5.21
C LEU A 51 -14.57 6.86 -5.33
N VAL A 52 -15.18 7.55 -4.36
CA VAL A 52 -15.22 9.00 -4.25
C VAL A 52 -14.29 9.44 -3.13
N ASP A 53 -13.38 10.37 -3.42
CA ASP A 53 -12.49 10.94 -2.43
C ASP A 53 -13.19 11.97 -1.54
N GLN A 54 -12.49 12.47 -0.53
CA GLN A 54 -13.00 13.48 0.39
C GLN A 54 -13.37 14.83 -0.24
N ASN A 55 -12.97 15.07 -1.49
CA ASN A 55 -13.28 16.27 -2.26
C ASN A 55 -14.47 16.06 -3.22
N GLY A 56 -15.07 14.87 -3.23
CA GLY A 56 -16.16 14.52 -4.14
C GLY A 56 -15.68 14.07 -5.53
N THR A 57 -14.37 13.82 -5.70
CA THR A 57 -13.78 13.40 -6.98
C THR A 57 -13.79 11.89 -7.09
N ARG A 58 -14.17 11.37 -8.26
CA ARG A 58 -14.09 9.94 -8.55
C ARG A 58 -12.62 9.54 -8.75
N VAL A 59 -12.16 8.55 -7.99
CA VAL A 59 -10.81 7.99 -8.05
C VAL A 59 -10.83 6.47 -8.12
N THR A 60 -9.74 5.91 -8.61
CA THR A 60 -9.50 4.48 -8.83
C THR A 60 -8.14 4.10 -8.28
N GLU A 61 -7.82 2.81 -8.25
CA GLU A 61 -6.49 2.32 -7.86
C GLU A 61 -5.38 2.86 -8.78
N LYS A 62 -5.73 3.31 -9.99
CA LYS A 62 -4.78 3.81 -10.98
C LYS A 62 -4.28 5.21 -10.66
N ASP A 63 -5.08 6.02 -9.96
CA ASP A 63 -4.75 7.39 -9.59
C ASP A 63 -3.65 7.46 -8.50
N PHE A 64 -3.35 6.32 -7.89
CA PHE A 64 -2.30 6.15 -6.89
C PHE A 64 -1.06 5.44 -7.42
N ARG A 65 -0.98 5.18 -8.74
CA ARG A 65 0.21 4.59 -9.35
C ARG A 65 1.45 5.43 -9.06
N ASP A 66 2.59 4.75 -9.10
CA ASP A 66 3.92 5.31 -8.80
C ASP A 66 4.15 5.73 -7.34
N ARG A 67 3.14 5.57 -6.48
CA ARG A 67 3.22 5.68 -5.03
C ARG A 67 2.79 4.37 -4.35
N TYR A 68 3.26 4.16 -3.14
CA TYR A 68 2.85 3.04 -2.30
C TYR A 68 1.56 3.40 -1.58
N MET A 69 0.46 2.72 -1.91
CA MET A 69 -0.77 2.86 -1.15
C MET A 69 -0.66 2.09 0.18
N LEU A 70 -0.85 2.80 1.29
CA LEU A 70 -1.07 2.19 2.59
C LEU A 70 -2.58 2.25 2.88
N VAL A 71 -3.28 1.18 2.53
CA VAL A 71 -4.74 1.11 2.62
C VAL A 71 -5.17 0.65 4.00
N PHE A 72 -6.08 1.37 4.63
CA PHE A 72 -6.71 1.04 5.90
C PHE A 72 -8.23 1.08 5.74
N PHE A 73 -8.93 0.02 6.13
CA PHE A 73 -10.39 -0.02 6.12
C PHE A 73 -10.96 0.25 7.51
N GLY A 74 -11.88 1.21 7.62
CA GLY A 74 -12.47 1.62 8.90
C GLY A 74 -13.73 2.44 8.73
N PHE A 75 -14.18 3.14 9.77
CA PHE A 75 -15.32 4.06 9.69
C PHE A 75 -15.18 5.18 10.71
N THR A 76 -15.73 6.37 10.44
CA THR A 76 -15.46 7.57 11.26
C THR A 76 -16.04 7.50 12.67
N SER A 77 -17.06 6.67 12.88
CA SER A 77 -17.74 6.51 14.16
C SER A 77 -17.13 5.39 15.03
N CYS A 78 -16.00 4.83 14.62
CA CYS A 78 -15.29 3.81 15.38
C CYS A 78 -14.66 4.44 16.63
N PRO A 79 -14.99 3.95 17.85
CA PRO A 79 -14.62 4.65 19.09
C PRO A 79 -13.15 4.45 19.51
N ASP A 80 -12.42 3.47 18.95
CA ASP A 80 -11.11 3.08 19.50
C ASP A 80 -10.07 2.72 18.41
N ILE A 81 -10.23 1.57 17.75
CA ILE A 81 -9.17 1.00 16.90
C ILE A 81 -8.86 1.84 15.64
N CYS A 82 -9.86 2.49 15.03
CA CYS A 82 -9.61 3.32 13.84
C CYS A 82 -8.78 4.57 14.19
N PRO A 83 -9.16 5.41 15.18
CA PRO A 83 -8.31 6.52 15.62
C PRO A 83 -6.88 6.09 15.97
N ALA A 84 -6.72 4.99 16.71
CA ALA A 84 -5.40 4.48 17.08
C ALA A 84 -4.58 4.06 15.84
N GLY A 85 -5.21 3.38 14.87
CA GLY A 85 -4.58 2.98 13.62
C GLY A 85 -4.11 4.17 12.79
N LEU A 86 -4.94 5.21 12.64
CA LEU A 86 -4.58 6.40 11.87
C LEU A 86 -3.45 7.19 12.54
N GLN A 87 -3.43 7.28 13.87
CA GLN A 87 -2.31 7.88 14.61
C GLN A 87 -1.00 7.11 14.41
N LEU A 88 -1.06 5.77 14.41
CA LEU A 88 0.11 4.93 14.15
C LEU A 88 0.66 5.16 12.74
N VAL A 89 -0.23 5.25 11.75
CA VAL A 89 0.17 5.55 10.36
C VAL A 89 0.79 6.94 10.27
N ALA A 90 0.17 7.97 10.85
CA ALA A 90 0.72 9.32 10.87
C ALA A 90 2.14 9.35 11.48
N GLY A 91 2.31 8.74 12.66
CA GLY A 91 3.62 8.65 13.31
C GLY A 91 4.65 7.82 12.52
N ALA A 92 4.21 6.83 11.74
CA ALA A 92 5.10 6.09 10.85
C ALA A 92 5.54 6.95 9.65
N LEU A 93 4.64 7.75 9.08
CA LEU A 93 4.96 8.68 8.00
C LEU A 93 5.93 9.78 8.45
N ASP A 94 5.79 10.28 9.69
CA ASP A 94 6.74 11.24 10.25
C ASP A 94 8.14 10.66 10.39
N LYS A 95 8.25 9.40 10.85
CA LYS A 95 9.53 8.69 10.94
C LYS A 95 10.18 8.43 9.59
N LEU A 96 9.40 8.37 8.51
CA LEU A 96 9.91 8.19 7.15
C LEU A 96 10.55 9.49 6.59
N GLY A 97 10.20 10.66 7.12
CA GLY A 97 10.66 11.95 6.61
C GLY A 97 10.32 12.12 5.13
N GLU A 98 11.28 12.57 4.32
CA GLU A 98 11.09 12.77 2.86
C GLU A 98 10.63 11.50 2.11
N LYS A 99 10.93 10.30 2.63
CA LYS A 99 10.47 9.05 1.99
C LYS A 99 8.95 8.88 2.04
N ALA A 100 8.27 9.59 2.95
CA ALA A 100 6.82 9.55 3.08
C ALA A 100 6.11 10.09 1.83
N ASP A 101 6.75 10.92 1.01
CA ASP A 101 6.18 11.44 -0.25
C ASP A 101 5.89 10.32 -1.27
N ARG A 102 6.53 9.16 -1.09
CA ARG A 102 6.28 7.96 -1.90
C ARG A 102 5.14 7.11 -1.36
N VAL A 103 4.53 7.47 -0.23
CA VAL A 103 3.46 6.72 0.42
C VAL A 103 2.19 7.55 0.43
N VAL A 104 1.07 6.94 0.03
CA VAL A 104 -0.27 7.54 0.17
C VAL A 104 -1.04 6.73 1.20
N PRO A 105 -1.29 7.27 2.40
CA PRO A 105 -2.20 6.65 3.35
C PRO A 105 -3.64 6.82 2.87
N VAL A 106 -4.34 5.71 2.60
CA VAL A 106 -5.69 5.67 2.05
C VAL A 106 -6.63 5.04 3.07
N PHE A 107 -7.57 5.83 3.58
CA PHE A 107 -8.62 5.36 4.47
C PHE A 107 -9.89 5.08 3.68
N ILE A 108 -10.33 3.82 3.61
CA ILE A 108 -11.56 3.42 2.92
C ILE A 108 -12.65 3.14 3.95
N THR A 109 -13.78 3.85 3.86
CA THR A 109 -14.89 3.59 4.79
C THR A 109 -15.59 2.27 4.50
N VAL A 110 -15.98 1.54 5.54
CA VAL A 110 -16.91 0.41 5.48
C VAL A 110 -18.36 0.82 5.81
N ASP A 111 -18.60 2.11 6.02
CA ASP A 111 -19.87 2.68 6.45
C ASP A 111 -20.33 3.89 5.59
N PRO A 112 -20.54 3.70 4.29
CA PRO A 112 -20.81 4.79 3.35
C PRO A 112 -22.11 5.57 3.63
N GLU A 113 -23.03 5.01 4.43
CA GLU A 113 -24.29 5.67 4.80
C GLU A 113 -24.09 6.82 5.81
N ARG A 114 -23.06 6.74 6.66
CA ARG A 114 -22.73 7.77 7.67
C ARG A 114 -21.49 8.58 7.31
N ASP A 115 -20.62 8.01 6.47
CA ASP A 115 -19.32 8.58 6.11
C ASP A 115 -19.37 9.25 4.74
N THR A 116 -19.90 10.48 4.72
CA THR A 116 -19.91 11.33 3.52
C THR A 116 -18.49 11.81 3.17
N PRO A 117 -18.22 12.21 1.91
CA PRO A 117 -16.92 12.76 1.51
C PRO A 117 -16.41 13.88 2.43
N ALA A 118 -17.29 14.83 2.77
CA ALA A 118 -16.94 15.96 3.63
C ALA A 118 -16.54 15.50 5.04
N LYS A 119 -17.35 14.63 5.67
CA LYS A 119 -17.10 14.09 7.01
C LYS A 119 -15.80 13.28 7.06
N LEU A 120 -15.55 12.46 6.03
CA LEU A 120 -14.30 11.71 5.92
C LEU A 120 -13.10 12.64 5.78
N GLY A 121 -13.20 13.68 4.97
CA GLY A 121 -12.16 14.68 4.83
C GLY A 121 -11.81 15.34 6.15
N GLU A 122 -12.82 15.77 6.91
CA GLU A 122 -12.60 16.34 8.25
C GLU A 122 -11.95 15.33 9.19
N TYR A 123 -12.44 14.10 9.20
CA TYR A 123 -11.92 13.04 10.04
C TYR A 123 -10.44 12.75 9.76
N VAL A 124 -10.05 12.46 8.52
CA VAL A 124 -8.69 12.03 8.20
C VAL A 124 -7.67 13.16 8.31
N ARG A 125 -8.07 14.42 8.03
CA ARG A 125 -7.20 15.59 8.16
C ARG A 125 -6.78 15.88 9.60
N ASN A 126 -7.54 15.40 10.59
CA ASN A 126 -7.17 15.54 12.00
C ASN A 126 -5.95 14.69 12.38
N PHE A 127 -5.58 13.71 11.55
CA PHE A 127 -4.43 12.83 11.80
C PHE A 127 -3.21 13.24 10.98
N ASP A 128 -3.38 13.42 9.67
CA ASP A 128 -2.32 13.88 8.78
C ASP A 128 -2.92 14.42 7.47
N SER A 129 -2.34 15.50 6.91
CA SER A 129 -2.82 16.08 5.64
C SER A 129 -2.60 15.18 4.42
N ARG A 130 -1.72 14.18 4.52
CA ARG A 130 -1.43 13.20 3.46
C ARG A 130 -2.53 12.14 3.30
N PHE A 131 -3.43 12.00 4.27
CA PHE A 131 -4.53 11.03 4.17
C PHE A 131 -5.50 11.35 3.04
N VAL A 132 -5.86 10.29 2.32
CA VAL A 132 -6.96 10.28 1.36
C VAL A 132 -8.08 9.43 1.93
N GLY A 133 -9.25 10.05 2.14
CA GLY A 133 -10.46 9.38 2.60
C GLY A 133 -11.34 8.99 1.41
N LEU A 134 -11.70 7.72 1.30
CA LEU A 134 -12.51 7.19 0.20
C LEU A 134 -13.84 6.64 0.71
N THR A 135 -14.91 6.97 -0.01
CA THR A 135 -16.27 6.44 0.18
C THR A 135 -16.91 6.11 -1.18
N GLY A 136 -18.16 5.70 -1.20
CA GLY A 136 -18.88 5.32 -2.41
C GLY A 136 -20.25 4.76 -2.09
N THR A 137 -20.88 4.09 -3.06
CA THR A 137 -22.09 3.32 -2.77
C THR A 137 -21.76 2.06 -1.96
N PRO A 138 -22.73 1.47 -1.22
CA PRO A 138 -22.54 0.20 -0.53
C PRO A 138 -21.97 -0.91 -1.42
N GLU A 139 -22.36 -0.95 -2.70
CA GLU A 139 -21.87 -1.92 -3.69
C GLU A 139 -20.41 -1.67 -4.08
N GLU A 140 -20.02 -0.40 -4.24
CA GLU A 140 -18.65 0.00 -4.54
C GLU A 140 -17.72 -0.36 -3.36
N ILE A 141 -18.16 -0.08 -2.12
CA ILE A 141 -17.43 -0.46 -0.90
C ILE A 141 -17.32 -1.97 -0.76
N ALA A 142 -18.41 -2.72 -0.97
CA ALA A 142 -18.39 -4.18 -0.91
C ALA A 142 -17.42 -4.78 -1.95
N LYS A 143 -17.37 -4.21 -3.16
CA LYS A 143 -16.43 -4.62 -4.21
C LYS A 143 -14.98 -4.36 -3.80
N ALA A 144 -14.68 -3.17 -3.27
CA ALA A 144 -13.35 -2.83 -2.78
C ALA A 144 -12.94 -3.75 -1.63
N ALA A 145 -13.77 -3.87 -0.59
CA ALA A 145 -13.54 -4.75 0.55
C ALA A 145 -13.27 -6.19 0.12
N LYS A 146 -14.05 -6.72 -0.84
CA LYS A 146 -13.82 -8.06 -1.40
C LYS A 146 -12.45 -8.20 -2.08
N GLY A 147 -12.04 -7.21 -2.88
CA GLY A 147 -10.72 -7.21 -3.53
C GLY A 147 -9.58 -7.22 -2.53
N TYR A 148 -9.71 -6.46 -1.44
CA TYR A 148 -8.74 -6.41 -0.36
C TYR A 148 -8.94 -7.48 0.72
N ARG A 149 -9.94 -8.38 0.55
CA ARG A 149 -10.31 -9.45 1.49
C ARG A 149 -10.65 -8.96 2.90
N VAL A 150 -11.23 -7.78 2.98
CA VAL A 150 -11.71 -7.19 4.22
C VAL A 150 -13.10 -7.72 4.51
N TYR A 151 -13.27 -8.25 5.72
CA TYR A 151 -14.57 -8.59 6.26
C TYR A 151 -15.13 -7.39 7.02
N TYR A 152 -16.39 -7.08 6.78
CA TYR A 152 -17.15 -6.14 7.60
C TYR A 152 -18.62 -6.59 7.67
N LYS A 153 -19.27 -6.29 8.79
CA LYS A 153 -20.68 -6.62 9.02
C LYS A 153 -21.33 -5.55 9.89
N LYS A 154 -22.47 -5.03 9.44
CA LYS A 154 -23.32 -4.19 10.29
C LYS A 154 -23.96 -5.05 11.38
N VAL A 155 -23.84 -4.61 12.62
CA VAL A 155 -24.44 -5.22 13.81
C VAL A 155 -25.45 -4.22 14.39
N PRO A 156 -26.75 -4.47 14.21
CA PRO A 156 -27.78 -3.63 14.81
C PRO A 156 -27.62 -3.59 16.33
N ASN A 157 -27.76 -2.41 16.93
CA ASN A 157 -27.80 -2.27 18.37
C ASN A 157 -29.17 -2.75 18.87
N ALA A 158 -29.19 -3.78 19.72
CA ALA A 158 -30.43 -4.34 20.24
C ALA A 158 -31.16 -3.38 21.20
N ASP A 159 -30.43 -2.47 21.84
CA ASP A 159 -30.95 -1.60 22.88
C ASP A 159 -31.40 -0.22 22.35
N LEU A 160 -30.98 0.15 21.14
CA LEU A 160 -31.24 1.46 20.52
C LEU A 160 -31.76 1.30 19.08
N PRO A 161 -33.08 1.40 18.84
CA PRO A 161 -33.66 1.28 17.51
C PRO A 161 -33.10 2.33 16.55
N GLY A 162 -32.45 1.88 15.48
CA GLY A 162 -31.83 2.73 14.45
C GLY A 162 -30.33 2.97 14.63
N ASP A 163 -29.75 2.54 15.74
CA ASP A 163 -28.30 2.54 15.96
C ASP A 163 -27.69 1.20 15.51
N TYR A 164 -26.47 1.25 15.00
CA TYR A 164 -25.71 0.07 14.61
C TYR A 164 -24.21 0.28 14.76
N SER A 165 -23.53 -0.78 15.18
CA SER A 165 -22.09 -0.91 15.12
C SER A 165 -21.68 -1.61 13.82
N ILE A 166 -20.39 -1.54 13.49
CA ILE A 166 -19.81 -2.33 12.40
C ILE A 166 -18.68 -3.18 12.97
N ASP A 167 -18.85 -4.50 12.88
CA ASP A 167 -17.73 -5.42 12.98
C ASP A 167 -16.88 -5.25 11.72
N HIS A 168 -15.59 -4.95 11.84
CA HIS A 168 -14.69 -4.94 10.69
C HIS A 168 -13.33 -5.51 11.05
N THR A 169 -12.66 -6.10 10.07
CA THR A 169 -11.23 -6.41 10.18
C THR A 169 -10.44 -5.11 10.06
N SER A 170 -9.58 -4.83 11.04
CA SER A 170 -8.58 -3.76 10.93
C SER A 170 -7.32 -4.36 10.28
N ILE A 171 -7.03 -3.97 9.04
CA ILE A 171 -5.81 -4.34 8.30
C ILE A 171 -5.30 -3.10 7.56
#